data_AF-A0A0N1NDZ3-F1
#
_entry.id   AF-A0A0N1NDZ3-F1
#
_cell.length_a   1.000
_cell.length_b   1.000
_cell.length_c   1.000
_cell.angle_alpha   90.00
_cell.angle_beta   90.00
_cell.angle_gamma   90.00
#
_symmetry.space_group_name_H-M   'P 1'
#
loop_
_entity.id
_entity.type
_entity.pdbx_description
1 polymer ?
#
loop_
_entity_poly.entity_id
_entity_poly.type
_entity_poly.pdbx_seq_one_letter_code
_entity_poly.pdbx_strand_id
1 'polypeptide(L)'
;MRRRWVLAAVVAFPAAFVGWIAWTVFTALTADPMTQVEAVSCEDAMRYADQDGLPKGAQDAKCTVRAWLDTEYRARFTITRTDLDAWLKEAYPGTRLTSEYCSGTPVDVCAHIDLHPEAEGGAMAVDITARYGEDSTAVVDFSAYDV
;
A
#
# COMPACT_ATOMS: atom_id res chain seq x y z
N MET A 1 -41.31 25.29 -38.62
CA MET A 1 -40.40 24.19 -38.20
C MET A 1 -39.46 24.60 -37.07
N ARG A 2 -38.69 25.69 -37.18
CA ARG A 2 -37.72 26.20 -36.18
C ARG A 2 -38.18 26.18 -34.70
N ARG A 3 -39.43 26.57 -34.40
CA ARG A 3 -40.00 26.61 -33.03
C ARG A 3 -40.20 25.23 -32.39
N ARG A 4 -40.47 24.17 -33.18
CA ARG A 4 -40.58 22.78 -32.68
C ARG A 4 -39.21 22.21 -32.31
N TRP A 5 -38.18 22.56 -33.08
CA TRP A 5 -36.79 22.18 -32.81
C TRP A 5 -36.22 22.88 -31.58
N VAL A 6 -36.56 24.16 -31.38
CA VAL A 6 -36.18 24.91 -30.16
C VAL A 6 -36.84 24.31 -28.92
N LEU A 7 -38.13 23.99 -28.97
CA LEU A 7 -38.82 23.35 -27.83
C LEU A 7 -38.28 21.94 -27.54
N ALA A 8 -37.98 21.15 -28.57
CA ALA A 8 -37.34 19.85 -28.41
C ALA A 8 -35.95 19.97 -27.78
N ALA A 9 -35.16 20.97 -28.19
CA ALA A 9 -33.84 21.23 -27.61
C ALA A 9 -33.92 21.69 -26.14
N VAL A 10 -34.89 22.54 -25.79
CA VAL A 10 -35.10 23.04 -24.41
C VAL A 10 -35.48 21.92 -23.45
N VAL A 11 -36.12 20.84 -23.91
CA VAL A 11 -36.47 19.69 -23.06
C VAL A 11 -35.39 18.61 -23.09
N ALA A 12 -34.80 18.34 -24.26
CA ALA A 12 -33.78 17.30 -24.40
C ALA A 12 -32.47 17.65 -23.69
N PHE A 13 -32.07 18.93 -23.70
CA PHE A 13 -30.84 19.37 -23.07
C PHE A 13 -30.80 19.17 -21.55
N PRO A 14 -31.79 19.61 -20.75
CA PRO A 14 -31.79 19.36 -19.30
C PRO A 14 -31.92 17.87 -18.97
N ALA A 15 -32.67 17.09 -19.75
CA ALA A 15 -32.77 15.64 -19.54
C ALA A 15 -31.42 14.94 -19.78
N ALA A 16 -30.72 15.30 -20.85
CA ALA A 16 -29.38 14.79 -21.13
C ALA A 16 -28.36 15.24 -20.07
N PHE A 17 -28.47 16.48 -19.59
CA PHE A 17 -27.59 17.01 -18.55
C PHE A 17 -27.80 16.30 -17.21
N VAL A 18 -29.05 16.08 -16.80
CA VAL A 18 -29.37 15.31 -15.59
C VAL A 18 -28.92 13.85 -15.74
N GLY A 19 -29.11 13.24 -16.91
CA GLY A 19 -28.60 11.90 -17.20
C GLY A 19 -27.07 11.81 -17.11
N TRP A 20 -26.36 12.82 -17.63
CA TRP A 20 -24.90 12.90 -17.52
C TRP A 20 -24.44 13.08 -16.07
N ILE A 21 -25.10 13.95 -15.28
CA ILE A 21 -24.80 14.10 -13.84
C ILE A 21 -25.08 12.81 -13.07
N ALA A 22 -26.20 12.15 -13.33
CA ALA A 22 -26.53 10.89 -12.66
C ALA A 22 -25.51 9.80 -13.00
N TRP A 23 -25.06 9.74 -14.26
CA TRP A 23 -23.99 8.84 -14.68
C TRP A 23 -22.66 9.15 -14.00
N THR A 24 -22.23 10.42 -13.97
CA THR A 24 -20.96 10.81 -13.35
C THR A 24 -20.97 10.56 -11.84
N VAL A 25 -22.06 10.89 -11.14
CA VAL A 25 -22.21 10.61 -9.70
C VAL A 25 -22.22 9.11 -9.47
N PHE A 26 -22.95 8.33 -10.26
CA PHE A 26 -22.95 6.88 -10.15
C PHE A 26 -21.55 6.30 -10.36
N THR A 27 -20.82 6.75 -11.39
CA THR A 27 -19.44 6.31 -11.61
C THR A 27 -18.49 6.76 -10.51
N ALA A 28 -18.66 7.96 -9.94
CA ALA A 28 -17.81 8.43 -8.84
C ALA A 28 -18.08 7.72 -7.52
N LEU A 29 -19.33 7.27 -7.30
CA LEU A 29 -19.70 6.48 -6.12
C LEU A 29 -19.35 4.99 -6.26
N THR A 30 -19.17 4.50 -7.48
CA THR A 30 -18.88 3.07 -7.76
C THR A 30 -17.45 2.80 -8.19
N ALA A 31 -16.76 3.79 -8.77
CA ALA A 31 -15.31 3.77 -8.87
C ALA A 31 -14.74 3.95 -7.46
N ASP A 32 -13.76 3.15 -7.11
CA ASP A 32 -12.98 3.32 -5.89
C ASP A 32 -11.86 4.33 -6.21
N PRO A 33 -12.06 5.65 -6.00
CA PRO A 33 -11.39 6.64 -6.84
C PRO A 33 -9.96 6.98 -6.40
N MET A 34 -9.48 6.51 -5.24
CA MET A 34 -8.26 7.09 -4.65
C MET A 34 -7.27 6.11 -4.00
N THR A 35 -7.51 4.80 -4.03
CA THR A 35 -6.59 3.83 -3.41
C THR A 35 -6.63 2.48 -4.13
N GLN A 36 -6.34 2.44 -5.43
CA GLN A 36 -6.15 1.14 -6.09
C GLN A 36 -4.89 0.50 -5.52
N VAL A 37 -5.11 -0.38 -4.55
CA VAL A 37 -4.11 -1.31 -4.07
C VAL A 37 -3.98 -2.38 -5.14
N GLU A 38 -2.88 -2.34 -5.88
CA GLU A 38 -2.60 -3.29 -6.95
C GLU A 38 -1.68 -4.38 -6.44
N ALA A 39 -1.92 -5.63 -6.84
CA ALA A 39 -1.01 -6.73 -6.54
C ALA A 39 0.25 -6.61 -7.42
N VAL A 40 1.42 -6.72 -6.80
CA VAL A 40 2.72 -6.65 -7.47
C VAL A 40 3.59 -7.84 -7.08
N SER A 41 4.70 -8.05 -7.79
CA SER A 41 5.69 -9.04 -7.37
C SER A 41 6.31 -8.59 -6.04
N CYS A 42 6.62 -9.55 -5.16
CA CYS A 42 7.31 -9.23 -3.91
C CYS A 42 8.74 -8.78 -4.12
N GLU A 43 9.37 -9.15 -5.24
CA GLU A 43 10.68 -8.62 -5.62
C GLU A 43 10.59 -7.13 -5.90
N ASP A 44 9.59 -6.68 -6.66
CA ASP A 44 9.38 -5.25 -6.93
C ASP A 44 9.07 -4.46 -5.65
N ALA A 45 8.23 -5.01 -4.77
CA ALA A 45 7.88 -4.35 -3.52
C ALA A 45 9.07 -4.18 -2.57
N MET A 46 9.94 -5.19 -2.48
CA MET A 46 11.13 -5.15 -1.62
C MET A 46 12.23 -4.27 -2.23
N ARG A 47 12.37 -4.28 -3.57
CA ARG A 47 13.35 -3.46 -4.30
C ARG A 47 13.10 -1.96 -4.17
N TYR A 48 11.87 -1.54 -3.87
CA TYR A 48 11.57 -0.13 -3.58
C TYR A 48 12.40 0.43 -2.41
N ALA A 49 12.79 -0.43 -1.46
CA ALA A 49 13.67 -0.12 -0.33
C ALA A 49 15.06 -0.79 -0.44
N ASP A 50 15.55 -0.96 -1.67
CA ASP A 50 16.86 -1.56 -2.00
C ASP A 50 17.08 -2.97 -1.43
N GLN A 51 16.00 -3.73 -1.21
CA GLN A 51 16.09 -5.12 -0.80
C GLN A 51 16.01 -6.05 -2.02
N ASP A 52 16.88 -7.06 -2.07
CA ASP A 52 16.94 -8.06 -3.17
C ASP A 52 15.71 -8.99 -3.23
N GLY A 53 14.79 -8.90 -2.27
CA GLY A 53 13.59 -9.71 -2.19
C GLY A 53 13.12 -9.95 -0.76
N LEU A 54 12.25 -10.94 -0.59
CA LEU A 54 11.77 -11.34 0.74
C LEU A 54 12.88 -12.02 1.55
N PRO A 55 12.85 -11.89 2.89
CA PRO A 55 13.79 -12.59 3.76
C PRO A 55 13.71 -14.11 3.59
N LYS A 56 14.84 -14.79 3.83
CA LYS A 56 14.90 -16.26 3.81
C LYS A 56 13.91 -16.84 4.81
N GLY A 57 13.17 -17.86 4.39
CA GLY A 57 12.15 -18.50 5.24
C GLY A 57 10.79 -17.79 5.24
N ALA A 58 10.63 -16.67 4.53
CA ALA A 58 9.34 -16.02 4.32
C ALA A 58 8.38 -16.92 3.52
N GLN A 59 7.13 -16.97 3.97
CA GLN A 59 6.05 -17.78 3.42
C GLN A 59 4.75 -16.96 3.36
N ASP A 60 3.75 -17.46 2.63
CA ASP A 60 2.42 -16.85 2.50
C ASP A 60 2.44 -15.36 2.11
N ALA A 61 3.42 -14.99 1.28
CA ALA A 61 3.67 -13.60 0.95
C ALA A 61 2.58 -13.00 0.07
N LYS A 62 2.18 -11.77 0.39
CA LYS A 62 1.28 -10.93 -0.40
C LYS A 62 1.89 -9.54 -0.51
N CYS A 63 2.09 -9.10 -1.74
CA CYS A 63 2.74 -7.83 -2.01
C CYS A 63 1.85 -6.94 -2.87
N THR A 64 1.81 -5.67 -2.51
CA THR A 64 0.91 -4.70 -3.13
C THR A 64 1.58 -3.35 -3.24
N VAL A 65 1.17 -2.57 -4.23
CA VAL A 65 1.51 -1.15 -4.35
C VAL A 65 0.26 -0.31 -4.23
N ARG A 66 0.42 0.87 -3.64
CA ARG A 66 -0.52 1.96 -3.69
C ARG A 66 0.25 3.18 -4.20
N ALA A 67 -0.12 3.68 -5.38
CA ALA A 67 0.50 4.87 -5.96
C ALA A 67 -0.59 5.88 -6.33
N TRP A 68 -0.60 7.04 -5.69
CA TRP A 68 -1.47 8.15 -6.12
C TRP A 68 -0.81 9.52 -5.93
N LEU A 69 -0.74 9.99 -4.67
CA LEU A 69 0.07 11.14 -4.30
C LEU A 69 1.44 10.63 -3.84
N ASP A 70 1.40 9.73 -2.87
CA ASP A 70 2.55 8.99 -2.38
C ASP A 70 2.53 7.57 -2.97
N THR A 71 3.70 6.96 -2.99
CA THR A 71 3.97 5.59 -3.41
C THR A 71 4.31 4.76 -2.17
N GLU A 72 3.48 3.78 -1.89
CA GLU A 72 3.66 2.82 -0.81
C GLU A 72 3.67 1.39 -1.37
N TYR A 73 4.79 0.70 -1.21
CA TYR A 73 4.93 -0.72 -1.46
C TYR A 73 4.82 -1.48 -0.14
N ARG A 74 3.95 -2.48 -0.10
CA ARG A 74 3.79 -3.36 1.05
C ARG A 74 4.13 -4.79 0.71
N ALA A 75 4.77 -5.47 1.65
CA ALA A 75 5.00 -6.91 1.64
C ALA A 75 4.54 -7.48 2.99
N ARG A 76 3.51 -8.33 2.95
CA ARG A 76 3.04 -9.08 4.12
C ARG A 76 3.42 -10.55 3.97
N PHE A 77 4.11 -11.11 4.96
CA PHE A 77 4.56 -12.50 4.92
C PHE A 77 4.67 -13.10 6.32
N THR A 78 4.70 -14.43 6.39
CA THR A 78 4.94 -15.19 7.62
C THR A 78 6.39 -15.69 7.64
N ILE A 79 7.07 -15.59 8.78
CA ILE A 79 8.46 -16.02 8.94
C ILE A 79 8.70 -16.52 10.37
N THR A 80 9.80 -17.21 10.64
CA THR A 80 10.20 -17.50 12.03
C THR A 80 10.76 -16.23 12.70
N ARG A 81 10.62 -16.11 14.02
CA ARG A 81 11.18 -14.96 14.76
C ARG A 81 12.71 -14.92 14.66
N THR A 82 13.37 -16.07 14.58
CA THR A 82 14.83 -16.16 14.41
C THR A 82 15.28 -15.66 13.05
N ASP A 83 14.58 -16.04 11.98
CA ASP A 83 14.92 -15.59 10.63
C ASP A 83 14.59 -14.10 10.44
N LEU A 84 13.52 -13.60 11.06
CA LEU A 84 13.19 -12.16 11.11
C LEU A 84 14.33 -11.37 11.77
N ASP A 85 14.78 -11.79 12.95
CA ASP A 85 15.88 -11.14 13.66
C ASP A 85 17.21 -11.20 12.88
N ALA A 86 17.46 -12.30 12.17
CA ALA A 86 18.65 -12.45 11.34
C ALA A 86 18.61 -11.48 10.15
N TRP A 87 17.48 -11.42 9.45
CA TRP A 87 17.29 -10.51 8.33
C TRP A 87 17.37 -9.05 8.75
N LEU A 88 16.73 -8.64 9.86
CA LEU A 88 16.80 -7.25 10.34
C LEU A 88 18.23 -6.80 10.64
N LYS A 89 19.06 -7.67 11.21
CA LYS A 89 20.47 -7.36 11.49
C LYS A 89 21.30 -7.17 10.22
N GLU A 90 20.95 -7.88 9.15
CA GLU A 90 21.63 -7.82 7.85
C GLU A 90 21.16 -6.61 7.04
N ALA A 91 19.84 -6.44 6.87
CA ALA A 91 19.23 -5.40 6.05
C ALA A 91 19.27 -4.01 6.71
N TYR A 92 19.05 -3.94 8.03
CA TYR A 92 18.91 -2.69 8.76
C TYR A 92 19.77 -2.69 10.04
N PRO A 93 21.09 -2.61 9.90
CA PRO A 93 22.00 -2.69 11.04
C PRO A 93 21.73 -1.56 12.04
N GLY A 94 21.35 -1.92 13.26
CA GLY A 94 21.04 -0.97 14.34
C GLY A 94 19.54 -0.86 14.64
N THR A 95 18.67 -1.33 13.74
CA THR A 95 17.23 -1.39 13.98
C THR A 95 16.89 -2.53 14.93
N ARG A 96 15.98 -2.26 15.88
CA ARG A 96 15.37 -3.27 16.73
C ARG A 96 13.87 -3.06 16.76
N LEU A 97 13.13 -4.15 16.62
CA LEU A 97 11.69 -4.13 16.84
C LEU A 97 11.42 -3.90 18.34
N THR A 98 10.55 -2.94 18.64
CA THR A 98 10.13 -2.59 20.00
C THR A 98 8.61 -2.71 20.12
N SER A 99 8.09 -2.99 21.31
CA SER A 99 6.65 -2.92 21.59
C SER A 99 6.17 -1.50 21.86
N GLU A 100 7.07 -0.53 21.93
CA GLU A 100 6.75 0.86 22.25
C GLU A 100 6.36 1.64 20.99
N TYR A 101 5.36 2.52 21.12
CA TYR A 101 4.93 3.45 20.08
C TYR A 101 4.48 2.83 18.75
N CYS A 102 4.08 1.56 18.75
CA CYS A 102 3.52 0.93 17.57
C CYS A 102 2.14 1.49 17.22
N SER A 103 2.00 1.95 15.99
CA SER A 103 0.71 2.32 15.41
C SER A 103 0.09 1.10 14.71
N GLY A 104 -1.24 0.98 14.77
CA GLY A 104 -1.98 -0.13 14.17
C GLY A 104 -2.36 -1.24 15.17
N THR A 105 -3.53 -1.85 14.97
CA THR A 105 -4.06 -2.92 15.81
C THR A 105 -4.37 -4.16 14.98
N PRO A 106 -4.05 -5.38 15.45
CA PRO A 106 -3.08 -5.74 16.50
C PRO A 106 -1.64 -5.81 15.93
N VAL A 107 -0.66 -5.26 16.65
CA VAL A 107 0.80 -5.32 16.37
C VAL A 107 1.50 -5.57 17.71
N ASP A 108 2.46 -6.50 17.76
CA ASP A 108 3.20 -6.82 19.00
C ASP A 108 4.51 -6.04 19.09
N VAL A 109 5.19 -5.89 17.95
CA VAL A 109 6.42 -5.12 17.85
C VAL A 109 6.50 -4.38 16.51
N CYS A 110 7.22 -3.27 16.49
CA CYS A 110 7.39 -2.43 15.31
C CYS A 110 8.75 -1.74 15.30
N ALA A 111 9.15 -1.25 14.13
CA ALA A 111 10.23 -0.30 13.94
C ALA A 111 9.89 0.63 12.77
N HIS A 112 10.33 1.88 12.91
CA HIS A 112 10.35 2.89 11.86
C HIS A 112 11.80 3.17 11.49
N ILE A 113 12.10 3.23 10.20
CA ILE A 113 13.45 3.39 9.66
C ILE A 113 13.43 4.52 8.64
N ASP A 114 14.09 5.63 8.96
CA ASP A 114 14.36 6.69 8.00
C ASP A 114 15.53 6.30 7.10
N LEU A 115 15.34 6.32 5.78
CA LEU A 115 16.39 6.06 4.81
C LEU A 115 17.05 7.38 4.43
N HIS A 116 18.28 7.59 4.90
CA HIS A 116 19.10 8.74 4.55
C HIS A 116 20.53 8.29 4.18
N PRO A 117 20.94 8.37 2.89
CA PRO A 117 20.14 8.83 1.74
C PRO A 117 18.93 7.92 1.45
N GLU A 118 17.98 8.44 0.69
CA GLU A 118 16.82 7.68 0.18
C GLU A 118 17.31 6.43 -0.60
N ALA A 119 16.49 5.38 -0.60
CA ALA A 119 16.78 4.18 -1.39
C ALA A 119 16.83 4.52 -2.88
N GLU A 120 17.69 3.84 -3.64
CA GLU A 120 17.72 3.95 -5.10
C GLU A 120 16.38 3.53 -5.72
N GLY A 121 15.68 2.59 -5.07
CA GLY A 121 14.32 2.18 -5.40
C GLY A 121 13.25 3.25 -5.21
N GLY A 122 13.51 4.31 -4.42
CA GLY A 122 12.61 5.45 -4.20
C GLY A 122 12.01 5.55 -2.80
N ALA A 123 12.19 4.56 -1.93
CA ALA A 123 11.71 4.65 -0.55
C ALA A 123 12.49 5.69 0.27
N MET A 124 11.75 6.53 0.99
CA MET A 124 12.31 7.48 1.97
C MET A 124 12.27 6.92 3.39
N ALA A 125 11.32 6.03 3.66
CA ALA A 125 11.19 5.37 4.95
C ALA A 125 10.66 3.94 4.81
N VAL A 126 10.93 3.14 5.84
CA VAL A 126 10.44 1.78 5.98
C VAL A 126 9.81 1.59 7.36
N ASP A 127 8.56 1.14 7.36
CA ASP A 127 7.87 0.66 8.55
C ASP A 127 7.82 -0.86 8.55
N ILE A 128 8.22 -1.44 9.66
CA ILE A 128 8.15 -2.89 9.89
C ILE A 128 7.30 -3.11 11.11
N THR A 129 6.20 -3.85 10.96
CA THR A 129 5.40 -4.33 12.09
C THR A 129 5.37 -5.84 12.09
N ALA A 130 5.35 -6.44 13.27
CA ALA A 130 5.21 -7.88 13.40
C ALA A 130 4.18 -8.23 14.47
N ARG A 131 3.39 -9.25 14.16
CA ARG A 131 2.59 -9.99 15.12
C ARG A 131 3.19 -11.35 15.35
N TYR A 132 3.38 -11.70 16.61
CA TYR A 132 3.93 -12.96 17.01
C TYR A 132 2.84 -14.04 17.08
N GLY A 133 2.97 -15.04 16.22
CA GLY A 133 2.10 -16.20 16.20
C GLY A 133 2.54 -17.28 17.18
N GLU A 134 1.80 -18.39 17.16
CA GLU A 134 2.18 -19.63 17.84
C GLU A 134 3.47 -20.21 17.21
N ASP A 135 4.14 -21.12 17.92
CA ASP A 135 5.32 -21.85 17.42
C ASP A 135 6.48 -20.98 16.91
N SER A 136 6.75 -19.87 17.60
CA SER A 136 7.86 -18.95 17.27
C SER A 136 7.81 -18.33 15.87
N THR A 137 6.60 -18.24 15.29
CA THR A 137 6.36 -17.53 14.03
C THR A 137 6.05 -16.05 14.26
N ALA A 138 6.19 -15.27 13.20
CA ALA A 138 5.82 -13.86 13.11
C ALA A 138 5.14 -13.60 11.76
N VAL A 139 4.00 -12.92 11.79
CA VAL A 139 3.39 -12.31 10.61
C VAL A 139 3.90 -10.88 10.54
N VAL A 140 4.65 -10.58 9.49
CA VAL A 140 5.31 -9.29 9.27
C VAL A 140 4.52 -8.50 8.24
N ASP A 141 4.35 -7.20 8.51
CA ASP A 141 3.95 -6.19 7.55
C ASP A 141 5.13 -5.26 7.33
N PHE A 142 5.70 -5.31 6.14
CA PHE A 142 6.75 -4.42 5.67
C PHE A 142 6.11 -3.38 4.76
N SER A 143 6.32 -2.10 5.04
CA SER A 143 5.88 -0.99 4.21
C SER A 143 7.05 -0.08 3.88
N ALA A 144 7.26 0.18 2.61
CA ALA A 144 8.27 1.11 2.11
C ALA A 144 7.56 2.22 1.33
N TYR A 145 7.83 3.48 1.65
CA TYR A 145 7.07 4.60 1.11
C TYR A 145 7.88 5.88 0.92
N ASP A 146 7.35 6.77 0.09
CA ASP A 146 7.72 8.19 -0.01
C ASP A 146 6.66 9.10 0.66
N VAL A 147 6.96 10.39 0.81
CA VAL A 147 6.12 11.40 1.50
C VAL A 147 6.02 12.72 0.75
#